data_AF-A0A350YMW3-F1
#
_entry.id   AF-A0A350YMW3-F1
#
_cell.length_a   1.000
_cell.length_b   1.000
_cell.length_c   1.000
_cell.angle_alpha   90.00
_cell.angle_beta   90.00
_cell.angle_gamma   90.00
#
_symmetry.space_group_name_H-M   'P 1'
#
loop_
_entity.id
_entity.type
_entity.pdbx_description
1 polymer ?
#
loop_
_entity_poly.entity_id
_entity_poly.type
_entity_poly.pdbx_seq_one_letter_code
_entity_poly.pdbx_strand_id
1 'polypeptide(L)'
;MVRLEDGRFVLTTGNLIPGPMTGELKQKIDDINSFSQDELKTLFYASLSAQSIETDSTGNMGLISMARKSGGKLEYQFKKVNEEYSYFILTVRVENTNESPETFQI
;
A
#
# COMPACT_ATOMS: atom_id res chain seq x y z
N MET A 1 -2.84 8.81 -10.75
CA MET A 1 -4.22 9.32 -10.90
C MET A 1 -4.86 9.34 -9.52
N VAL A 2 -5.54 10.42 -9.16
CA VAL A 2 -6.36 10.51 -7.94
C VAL A 2 -7.81 10.65 -8.37
N ARG A 3 -8.72 9.90 -7.74
CA ARG A 3 -10.16 9.92 -8.01
C ARG A 3 -10.93 10.03 -6.68
N LEU A 4 -12.17 10.51 -6.76
CA LEU A 4 -13.15 10.48 -5.68
C LEU A 4 -14.28 9.55 -6.13
N GLU A 5 -14.43 8.41 -5.46
CA GLU A 5 -15.44 7.39 -5.76
C GLU A 5 -16.23 7.11 -4.46
N ASP A 6 -17.55 7.25 -4.48
CA ASP A 6 -18.42 7.01 -3.32
C ASP A 6 -17.97 7.74 -2.02
N GLY A 7 -17.48 8.97 -2.17
CA GLY A 7 -16.98 9.78 -1.05
C GLY A 7 -15.63 9.32 -0.48
N ARG A 8 -14.90 8.45 -1.20
CA ARG A 8 -13.57 7.95 -0.81
C ARG A 8 -12.52 8.35 -1.84
N PHE A 9 -11.32 8.69 -1.36
CA PHE A 9 -10.19 8.94 -2.25
C PHE A 9 -9.60 7.63 -2.75
N VAL A 10 -9.39 7.54 -4.07
CA VAL A 10 -8.75 6.40 -4.73
C VAL A 10 -7.52 6.88 -5.46
N LEU A 11 -6.36 6.34 -5.07
CA LEU A 11 -5.08 6.66 -5.67
C LEU A 11 -4.62 5.47 -6.51
N THR A 12 -4.37 5.70 -7.79
CA THR A 12 -3.78 4.69 -8.69
C THR A 12 -2.44 5.20 -9.23
N THR A 13 -1.39 4.42 -9.06
CA THR A 13 -0.06 4.65 -9.64
C THR A 13 0.36 3.45 -10.48
N GLY A 14 1.35 3.65 -11.35
CA GLY A 14 1.93 2.53 -12.07
C GLY A 14 3.27 2.89 -12.69
N ASN A 15 4.14 1.89 -12.81
CA ASN A 15 5.48 2.00 -13.37
C ASN A 15 5.92 0.66 -13.95
N LEU A 16 6.93 0.70 -14.83
CA LEU A 16 7.60 -0.52 -15.28
C LEU A 16 8.48 -1.07 -14.16
N ILE A 17 8.51 -2.39 -14.04
CA ILE A 17 9.45 -3.12 -13.19
C ILE A 17 10.04 -4.30 -13.96
N PRO A 18 11.28 -4.72 -13.67
CA PRO A 18 11.84 -5.95 -14.21
C PRO A 18 10.97 -7.16 -13.90
N GLY A 19 10.78 -8.05 -14.88
CA GLY A 19 10.01 -9.29 -14.73
C GLY A 19 10.42 -10.11 -13.50
N PRO A 20 11.72 -10.33 -13.23
CA PRO A 20 12.16 -11.06 -12.04
C PRO A 20 11.74 -10.44 -10.71
N MET A 21 11.51 -9.13 -10.63
CA MET A 21 11.11 -8.43 -9.40
C MET A 21 9.61 -8.56 -9.09
N THR A 22 8.80 -9.04 -10.04
CA THR A 22 7.35 -9.17 -9.87
C THR A 22 6.99 -10.11 -8.72
N GLY A 23 7.68 -11.25 -8.60
CA GLY A 23 7.42 -12.25 -7.56
C GLY A 23 7.73 -11.75 -6.16
N GLU A 24 8.89 -11.09 -5.99
CA GLU A 24 9.29 -10.52 -4.70
C GLU A 24 8.34 -9.40 -4.25
N LEU A 25 8.00 -8.47 -5.15
CA LEU A 25 7.07 -7.39 -4.83
C LEU A 25 5.66 -7.92 -4.56
N LYS A 26 5.22 -8.97 -5.28
CA LYS A 26 3.96 -9.67 -5.01
C LYS A 26 3.94 -10.21 -3.58
N GLN A 27 4.96 -10.96 -3.18
CA GLN A 27 5.05 -11.52 -1.84
C GLN A 27 5.01 -10.44 -0.76
N LYS A 28 5.79 -9.35 -0.94
CA LYS A 28 5.80 -8.21 -0.01
C LYS A 28 4.41 -7.59 0.17
N ILE A 29 3.68 -7.36 -0.91
CA ILE A 29 2.34 -6.76 -0.82
C ILE A 29 1.32 -7.75 -0.22
N ASP A 30 1.41 -9.03 -0.56
CA ASP A 30 0.54 -10.07 0.02
C ASP A 30 0.74 -10.23 1.51
N ASP A 31 1.99 -10.24 1.98
CA ASP A 31 2.33 -10.27 3.41
C ASP A 31 1.74 -9.05 4.11
N ILE A 32 1.92 -7.85 3.55
CA ILE A 32 1.36 -6.61 4.10
C ILE A 32 -0.18 -6.65 4.18
N ASN A 33 -0.83 -7.18 3.15
CA ASN A 33 -2.29 -7.32 3.10
C ASN A 33 -2.85 -8.39 4.05
N SER A 34 -1.98 -9.23 4.63
CA SER A 34 -2.36 -10.25 5.61
C SER A 34 -2.45 -9.71 7.04
N PHE A 35 -1.80 -8.59 7.33
CA PHE A 35 -1.79 -7.98 8.66
C PHE A 35 -3.06 -7.16 8.95
N SER A 36 -3.47 -7.18 10.22
CA SER A 36 -4.45 -6.26 10.78
C SER A 36 -3.88 -4.84 10.94
N GLN A 37 -4.74 -3.85 11.19
CA GLN A 37 -4.31 -2.47 11.41
C GLN A 37 -3.36 -2.30 12.61
N ASP A 38 -3.57 -3.06 13.68
CA ASP A 38 -2.69 -3.04 14.86
C ASP A 38 -1.32 -3.68 14.59
N GLU A 39 -1.30 -4.76 13.81
CA GLU A 39 -0.06 -5.40 13.37
C GLU A 39 0.72 -4.48 12.41
N LEU A 40 0.05 -3.84 11.46
CA LEU A 40 0.66 -2.85 10.56
C LEU A 40 1.23 -1.66 11.32
N LYS A 41 0.55 -1.21 12.39
CA LYS A 41 1.06 -0.17 13.29
C LYS A 41 2.33 -0.64 14.00
N THR A 42 2.33 -1.85 14.54
CA THR A 42 3.49 -2.45 15.23
C THR A 42 4.67 -2.59 14.28
N LEU A 43 4.46 -3.13 13.08
CA LEU A 43 5.47 -3.28 12.04
C LEU A 43 6.03 -1.94 11.59
N PHE A 44 5.18 -0.91 11.44
CA PHE A 44 5.63 0.43 11.10
C PHE A 44 6.61 0.97 12.14
N TYR A 45 6.27 0.90 13.44
CA TYR A 45 7.17 1.39 14.50
C TYR A 45 8.45 0.54 14.62
N ALA A 46 8.35 -0.78 14.47
CA ALA A 46 9.52 -1.65 14.46
C ALA A 46 10.45 -1.31 13.27
N SER A 47 9.88 -1.02 12.09
CA SER A 47 10.66 -0.65 10.90
C SER A 47 11.41 0.68 11.08
N LEU A 48 10.89 1.61 11.90
CA LEU A 48 11.59 2.87 12.20
C LEU A 48 12.87 2.66 12.98
N SER A 49 12.88 1.70 13.91
CA SER A 49 14.03 1.36 14.75
C SER A 49 15.07 0.52 14.01
N ALA A 50 14.66 -0.23 12.97
CA ALA A 50 15.51 -1.12 12.19
C ALA A 50 16.18 -0.44 10.98
N GLN A 51 16.07 0.89 10.83
CA GLN A 51 16.68 1.63 9.73
C GLN A 51 18.22 1.60 9.82
N SER A 52 18.85 0.57 9.24
CA SER A 52 20.21 0.64 8.72
C SER A 52 20.17 1.15 7.28
N ILE A 53 21.18 1.94 6.90
CA ILE A 53 21.32 2.64 5.60
C ILE A 53 21.38 1.67 4.41
N GLU A 54 21.60 0.38 4.65
CA GLU A 54 21.82 -0.62 3.62
C GLU A 54 20.53 -1.36 3.24
N THR A 55 20.05 -1.04 2.03
CA THR A 55 19.28 -1.85 1.06
C THR A 55 17.96 -2.50 1.53
N ASP A 56 16.87 -2.13 0.85
CA ASP A 56 15.50 -2.70 0.91
C ASP A 56 14.54 -2.30 2.05
N SER A 57 14.99 -1.55 3.07
CA SER A 57 14.09 -1.10 4.16
C SER A 57 13.08 -0.03 3.73
N THR A 58 13.45 0.89 2.84
CA THR A 58 12.64 2.07 2.48
C THR A 58 11.38 1.72 1.69
N GLY A 59 11.46 0.77 0.76
CA GLY A 59 10.33 0.37 -0.08
C GLY A 59 9.25 -0.37 0.73
N ASN A 60 9.68 -1.25 1.64
CA ASN A 60 8.78 -2.01 2.50
C ASN A 60 8.06 -1.09 3.50
N MET A 61 8.79 -0.14 4.10
CA MET A 61 8.21 0.87 5.00
C MET A 61 7.14 1.72 4.28
N GLY A 62 7.38 2.08 3.01
CA GLY A 62 6.41 2.80 2.18
C GLY A 62 5.09 2.02 2.02
N LEU A 63 5.18 0.73 1.69
CA LEU A 63 4.02 -0.15 1.56
C LEU A 63 3.25 -0.30 2.88
N ILE A 64 3.96 -0.54 3.99
CA ILE A 64 3.35 -0.63 5.34
C ILE A 64 2.63 0.68 5.70
N SER A 65 3.29 1.82 5.44
CA SER A 65 2.72 3.14 5.70
C SER A 65 1.45 3.38 4.88
N MET A 66 1.42 2.98 3.61
CA MET A 66 0.23 3.08 2.76
C MET A 66 -0.91 2.22 3.29
N ALA A 67 -0.69 0.94 3.56
CA ALA A 67 -1.72 0.02 4.06
C ALA A 67 -2.30 0.46 5.42
N ARG A 68 -1.45 1.01 6.31
CA ARG A 68 -1.86 1.54 7.60
C ARG A 68 -2.66 2.83 7.47
N LYS A 69 -2.22 3.76 6.60
CA LYS A 69 -2.88 5.06 6.44
C LYS A 69 -4.19 4.97 5.65
N SER A 70 -4.27 4.05 4.70
CA SER A 70 -5.47 3.85 3.89
C SER A 70 -6.59 3.16 4.67
N GLY A 71 -6.27 2.41 5.72
CA GLY A 71 -7.25 1.59 6.45
C GLY A 71 -7.75 0.38 5.66
N GLY A 72 -7.26 0.19 4.43
CA GLY A 72 -7.70 -0.86 3.51
C GLY A 72 -6.51 -1.59 2.87
N LYS A 73 -6.81 -2.71 2.21
CA LYS A 73 -5.79 -3.51 1.50
C LYS A 73 -5.22 -2.75 0.30
N LEU A 74 -3.96 -3.02 0.00
CA LEU A 74 -3.28 -2.55 -1.20
C LEU A 74 -3.70 -3.43 -2.38
N GLU A 75 -4.45 -2.88 -3.32
CA GLU A 75 -4.81 -3.58 -4.54
C GLU A 75 -3.73 -3.39 -5.60
N TYR A 76 -3.30 -4.47 -6.23
CA TYR A 76 -2.24 -4.39 -7.22
C TYR A 76 -2.43 -5.36 -8.38
N GLN A 77 -1.78 -5.06 -9.50
CA GLN A 77 -1.70 -5.94 -10.66
C GLN A 77 -0.35 -5.79 -11.36
N PHE A 78 0.09 -6.87 -12.00
CA PHE A 78 1.22 -6.88 -12.90
C PHE A 78 0.72 -7.25 -14.30
N LYS A 79 1.03 -6.41 -15.29
CA LYS A 79 0.73 -6.68 -16.70
C LYS A 79 2.05 -6.91 -17.44
N LYS A 80 2.26 -8.12 -17.99
CA LYS A 80 3.45 -8.40 -18.81
C LYS A 80 3.45 -7.46 -20.01
N VAL A 81 4.54 -6.70 -20.19
CA VAL A 81 4.71 -5.80 -21.34
C VAL A 81 5.56 -6.50 -22.41
N ASN A 82 6.66 -7.11 -21.99
CA ASN A 82 7.54 -7.93 -22.83
C ASN A 82 8.25 -8.98 -21.96
N GLU A 83 9.34 -9.57 -22.46
CA GLU A 83 10.12 -10.59 -21.73
C GLU A 83 10.91 -10.02 -20.55
N GLU A 84 11.26 -8.73 -20.61
CA GLU A 84 12.12 -8.07 -19.62
C GLU A 84 11.32 -7.32 -18.55
N TYR A 85 10.17 -6.75 -18.91
CA TYR A 85 9.41 -5.84 -18.06
C TYR A 85 7.93 -6.22 -17.90
N SER A 86 7.42 -5.91 -16.71
CA SER A 86 6.00 -5.87 -16.38
C SER A 86 5.61 -4.47 -15.94
N TYR A 87 4.40 -4.04 -16.29
CA TYR A 87 3.81 -2.82 -15.78
C TYR A 87 3.10 -3.13 -14.46
N PHE A 88 3.66 -2.62 -13.36
CA PHE A 88 3.08 -2.67 -12.03
C PHE A 88 2.07 -1.55 -11.87
N ILE A 89 0.89 -1.87 -11.33
CA ILE A 89 -0.14 -0.91 -10.99
C ILE A 89 -0.55 -1.15 -9.55
N LEU A 90 -0.56 -0.09 -8.76
CA LEU A 90 -1.01 -0.07 -7.36
C LEU A 90 -2.24 0.84 -7.27
N THR A 91 -3.30 0.34 -6.63
CA THR A 91 -4.49 1.11 -6.29
C THR A 91 -4.70 1.05 -4.77
N VAL A 92 -4.86 2.23 -4.18
CA VAL A 92 -5.09 2.42 -2.75
C VAL A 92 -6.40 3.17 -2.58
N ARG A 93 -7.33 2.60 -1.81
CA ARG A 93 -8.57 3.27 -1.39
C ARG A 93 -8.41 3.73 0.04
N VAL A 94 -8.65 5.02 0.28
CA VAL A 94 -8.61 5.59 1.62
C VAL A 94 -9.98 5.41 2.25
N GLU A 95 -10.03 4.56 3.28
CA GLU A 95 -11.21 4.38 4.11
C GLU A 95 -11.42 5.62 5.01
N ASN A 96 -12.68 6.00 5.18
CA ASN A 96 -13.04 7.06 6.12
C ASN A 96 -12.96 6.49 7.54
N THR A 97 -11.84 6.70 8.23
CA THR A 97 -11.67 6.31 9.64
C THR A 97 -12.33 7.26 10.63
N ASN A 98 -13.22 8.15 10.18
CA ASN A 98 -14.07 8.96 11.05
C ASN A 98 -15.41 8.25 11.29
N GLU A 99 -15.42 7.26 12.17
CA GLU A 99 -16.63 6.93 12.92
C GLU A 99 -16.79 7.93 14.08
N SER A 100 -17.35 9.10 13.76
CA SER A 100 -18.27 9.77 14.66
C SER A 100 -19.39 10.38 13.82
N PRO A 101 -20.64 9.91 13.95
CA PRO A 101 -21.76 10.71 13.52
C PRO A 101 -21.85 11.87 14.52
N GLU A 102 -21.16 12.98 14.23
CA GLU A 102 -21.51 14.25 14.88
C GLU A 102 -22.93 14.57 14.43
N THR A 103 -23.87 14.16 15.28
CA THR A 103 -25.26 14.57 15.20
C THR A 103 -25.25 16.08 15.42
N PHE A 104 -25.37 16.84 14.34
CA PHE A 104 -25.77 18.23 14.43
C PHE A 104 -27.22 18.26 14.91
N GLN A 105 -27.41 18.32 16.23
CA GLN A 105 -28.66 18.80 16.80
C GLN A 105 -28.65 20.32 16.69
N ILE A 106 -29.49 20.81 15.79
CA ILE A 106 -30.02 22.18 15.79
C ILE A 106 -30.93 22.40 17.00
#